data_AF-A0A6N3J569-F1
#
_entry.id   AF-A0A6N3J569-F1
#
_cell.length_a   1.000
_cell.length_b   1.000
_cell.length_c   1.000
_cell.angle_alpha   90.00
_cell.angle_beta   90.00
_cell.angle_gamma   90.00
#
_symmetry.space_group_name_H-M   'P 1'
#
loop_
_entity.id
_entity.type
_entity.pdbx_description
1 polymer ?
#
loop_
_entity_poly.entity_id
_entity_poly.type
_entity_poly.pdbx_seq_one_letter_code
_entity_poly.pdbx_strand_id
1 'polypeptide(L)'
;MIDGTISEFFADRKSAWLKKNIKASMSDVEIKALEIECETQFSLANWLPNAASRAGQIAISTHPCTFSHPSARKNKNGYVTSIIAHSEKANDGFLRSGNVEVAADALGNAAALDVYKFLTLVMADGETLIQHLERDSEQAVNLLAAASKETYPDYQTLKQAFLAMTATSSESITSSKIKQVYFPLNRGNSVNGHLASIEYHQLSLLTASGIVFELRQRLDAMRFGETIKEARDKKKTNQFHQGYKEIYNLTTIGYGGTKPQNISVLNNQNGGKAHLLLSLPPNLKNRDVHFPHSDFFSQTLRYTQCKNQFQALHQLYRGDDNNMHIRAQRDDYYQSVIDHVIEKMWQVRSVAQAQFRREDSLLPTVQQTWLCEHTKILRETTDDWLDVICNAITVFLFHGYEKTLGSKAIKFGDAEYRQMQKIVLSNKEALR
;
A
#
# COMPACT_ATOMS: atom_id res chain seq x y z
N MET A 1 -39.42 4.91 32.26
CA MET A 1 -39.18 3.46 32.10
C MET A 1 -37.72 3.27 31.72
N ILE A 2 -37.07 2.22 32.21
CA ILE A 2 -35.68 1.90 31.83
C ILE A 2 -35.69 1.39 30.38
N ASP A 3 -34.73 1.82 29.57
CA ASP A 3 -34.58 1.38 28.18
C ASP A 3 -34.36 -0.13 28.11
N GLY A 4 -34.99 -0.80 27.15
CA GLY A 4 -34.92 -2.26 26.99
C GLY A 4 -33.47 -2.77 26.84
N THR A 5 -32.61 -1.99 26.18
CA THR A 5 -31.19 -2.32 25.98
C THR A 5 -30.43 -2.39 27.30
N ILE A 6 -30.75 -1.50 28.23
CA ILE A 6 -30.16 -1.50 29.57
C ILE A 6 -30.64 -2.72 30.35
N SER A 7 -31.94 -3.04 30.28
CA SER A 7 -32.50 -4.23 30.92
C SER A 7 -31.86 -5.52 30.39
N GLU A 8 -31.67 -5.65 29.08
CA GLU A 8 -30.97 -6.76 28.44
C GLU A 8 -29.51 -6.86 28.90
N PHE A 9 -28.79 -5.74 28.96
CA PHE A 9 -27.41 -5.71 29.46
C PHE A 9 -27.27 -6.29 30.87
N PHE A 10 -28.18 -5.92 31.78
CA PHE A 10 -28.16 -6.46 33.15
C PHE A 10 -28.63 -7.91 33.20
N ALA A 11 -29.61 -8.31 32.39
CA ALA A 11 -30.06 -9.71 32.31
C ALA A 11 -28.92 -10.64 31.87
N ASP A 12 -28.18 -10.27 30.83
CA ASP A 12 -27.02 -11.02 30.35
C ASP A 12 -25.92 -11.13 31.42
N ARG A 13 -25.68 -10.04 32.16
CA ARG A 13 -24.70 -10.01 33.26
C ARG A 13 -25.07 -10.93 34.39
N LYS A 14 -26.34 -10.88 34.83
CA LYS A 14 -26.86 -11.75 35.89
C LYS A 14 -26.76 -13.22 35.46
N SER A 15 -27.21 -13.55 34.25
CA SER A 15 -27.12 -14.91 33.69
C SER A 15 -25.68 -15.43 33.64
N ALA A 16 -24.74 -14.63 33.13
CA ALA A 16 -23.34 -14.99 33.07
C ALA A 16 -22.70 -15.17 34.46
N TRP A 17 -23.08 -14.33 35.42
CA TRP A 17 -22.60 -14.42 36.80
C TRP A 17 -23.13 -15.68 37.50
N LEU A 18 -24.43 -15.96 37.39
CA LEU A 18 -25.05 -17.16 37.96
C LEU A 18 -24.44 -18.43 37.37
N LYS A 19 -24.29 -18.49 36.04
CA LYS A 19 -23.65 -19.63 35.36
C LYS A 19 -22.22 -19.89 35.83
N LYS A 20 -21.49 -18.86 36.24
CA LYS A 20 -20.11 -18.97 36.72
C LYS A 20 -20.04 -19.41 38.19
N ASN A 21 -20.98 -18.96 39.02
CA ASN A 21 -20.94 -19.15 40.47
C ASN A 21 -21.75 -20.37 40.95
N ILE A 22 -22.80 -20.76 40.22
CA ILE A 22 -23.58 -21.97 40.50
C ILE A 22 -22.80 -23.21 40.05
N LYS A 23 -22.67 -24.18 40.94
CA LYS A 23 -22.07 -25.49 40.67
C LYS A 23 -23.13 -26.58 40.81
N ALA A 24 -22.99 -27.66 40.03
CA ALA A 24 -23.92 -28.79 40.06
C ALA A 24 -24.02 -29.50 41.42
N SER A 25 -23.08 -29.25 42.33
CA SER A 25 -23.03 -29.83 43.68
C SER A 25 -23.70 -28.97 44.76
N MET A 26 -24.23 -27.79 44.42
CA MET A 26 -24.83 -26.86 45.38
C MET A 26 -26.28 -27.27 45.71
N SER A 27 -26.67 -27.05 46.96
CA SER A 27 -28.05 -27.22 47.42
C SER A 27 -28.97 -26.09 46.94
N ASP A 28 -30.28 -26.34 46.91
CA ASP A 28 -31.27 -25.33 46.50
C ASP A 28 -31.23 -24.06 47.35
N VAL A 29 -30.83 -24.16 48.62
CA VAL A 29 -30.68 -23.02 49.52
C VAL A 29 -29.48 -22.16 49.14
N GLU A 30 -28.36 -22.78 48.81
CA GLU A 30 -27.14 -22.08 48.36
C GLU A 30 -27.37 -21.39 47.00
N ILE A 31 -28.11 -22.05 46.09
CA ILE A 31 -28.48 -21.47 44.80
C ILE A 31 -29.36 -20.23 45.00
N LYS A 32 -30.40 -20.31 45.83
CA LYS A 32 -31.26 -19.15 46.13
C LYS A 32 -30.51 -18.01 46.79
N ALA A 33 -29.55 -18.30 47.68
CA ALA A 33 -28.71 -17.27 48.29
C ALA A 33 -27.88 -16.53 47.23
N LEU A 34 -27.29 -17.26 46.28
CA LEU A 34 -26.54 -16.67 45.15
C LEU A 34 -27.44 -15.87 44.20
N GLU A 35 -28.69 -16.29 43.98
CA GLU A 35 -29.66 -15.52 43.18
C GLU A 35 -29.97 -14.16 43.82
N ILE A 36 -30.21 -14.15 45.14
CA ILE A 36 -30.46 -12.91 45.91
C ILE A 36 -29.21 -12.01 45.90
N GLU A 37 -28.03 -12.58 46.08
CA GLU A 37 -26.76 -11.86 46.01
C GLU A 37 -26.56 -11.24 44.61
N CYS A 38 -26.82 -12.01 43.56
CA CYS A 38 -26.74 -11.55 42.17
C CYS A 38 -27.69 -10.38 41.92
N GLU A 39 -28.94 -10.49 42.33
CA GLU A 39 -29.94 -9.43 42.16
C GLU A 39 -29.52 -8.15 42.89
N THR A 40 -29.00 -8.30 44.11
CA THR A 40 -28.50 -7.19 44.93
C THR A 40 -27.29 -6.53 44.27
N GLN A 41 -26.30 -7.31 43.83
CA GLN A 41 -25.06 -6.82 43.23
C GLN A 41 -25.29 -6.09 41.90
N PHE A 42 -26.19 -6.61 41.06
CA PHE A 42 -26.50 -6.04 39.74
C PHE A 42 -27.72 -5.10 39.75
N SER A 43 -28.27 -4.78 40.91
CA SER A 43 -29.25 -3.70 41.04
C SER A 43 -28.62 -2.37 40.64
N LEU A 44 -29.38 -1.49 40.00
CA LEU A 44 -28.90 -0.16 39.59
C LEU A 44 -28.34 0.63 40.79
N ALA A 45 -28.99 0.51 41.95
CA ALA A 45 -28.60 1.16 43.20
C ALA A 45 -27.15 0.85 43.60
N ASN A 46 -26.73 -0.42 43.48
CA ASN A 46 -25.40 -0.86 43.90
C ASN A 46 -24.39 -0.87 42.76
N TRP A 47 -24.82 -1.21 41.54
CA TRP A 47 -23.91 -1.37 40.42
C TRP A 47 -23.42 -0.03 39.88
N LEU A 48 -24.29 0.99 39.78
CA LEU A 48 -23.92 2.29 39.19
C LEU A 48 -22.77 2.98 39.96
N PRO A 49 -22.81 3.13 41.30
CA PRO A 49 -21.68 3.71 42.05
C PRO A 49 -20.39 2.91 41.90
N ASN A 50 -20.48 1.58 41.93
CA ASN A 50 -19.33 0.67 41.77
C ASN A 50 -18.76 0.69 40.33
N ALA A 51 -19.58 0.95 39.33
CA ALA A 51 -19.15 1.11 37.95
C ALA A 51 -18.48 2.48 37.74
N ALA A 52 -19.07 3.54 38.30
CA ALA A 52 -18.54 4.89 38.21
C ALA A 52 -17.13 5.02 38.83
N SER A 53 -16.89 4.39 39.99
CA SER A 53 -15.56 4.40 40.62
C SER A 53 -14.48 3.70 39.79
N ARG A 54 -14.87 2.78 38.90
CA ARG A 54 -13.97 2.05 37.98
C ARG A 54 -13.84 2.71 36.62
N ALA A 55 -14.70 3.66 36.26
CA ALA A 55 -14.76 4.26 34.93
C ALA A 55 -13.41 4.85 34.49
N GLY A 56 -12.72 5.58 35.38
CA GLY A 56 -11.40 6.18 35.10
C GLY A 56 -10.25 5.17 34.86
N GLN A 57 -10.49 3.86 35.01
CA GLN A 57 -9.50 2.83 34.66
C GLN A 57 -9.48 2.54 33.15
N ILE A 58 -10.53 2.94 32.43
CA ILE A 58 -10.62 2.96 30.97
C ILE A 58 -10.44 4.40 30.49
N ALA A 59 -9.77 4.58 29.36
CA ALA A 59 -9.74 5.83 28.63
C ALA A 59 -10.18 5.58 27.19
N ILE A 60 -11.16 6.35 26.72
CA ILE A 60 -11.62 6.35 25.33
C ILE A 60 -10.61 7.15 24.50
N SER A 61 -10.25 6.60 23.34
CA SER A 61 -9.28 7.21 22.44
C SER A 61 -9.54 6.80 20.99
N THR A 62 -9.54 7.77 20.10
CA THR A 62 -9.52 7.52 18.65
C THR A 62 -8.12 7.10 18.17
N HIS A 63 -7.07 7.59 18.86
CA HIS A 63 -5.67 7.39 18.53
C HIS A 63 -4.91 6.77 19.71
N PRO A 64 -5.15 5.49 20.04
CA PRO A 64 -4.54 4.82 21.17
C PRO A 64 -3.01 4.77 21.10
N CYS A 65 -2.33 5.19 22.16
CA CYS A 65 -0.86 5.22 22.23
C CYS A 65 -0.19 3.83 22.18
N THR A 66 -0.92 2.78 22.55
CA THR A 66 -0.43 1.39 22.60
C THR A 66 -0.14 0.81 21.22
N PHE A 67 -0.65 1.42 20.15
CA PHE A 67 -0.34 1.05 18.76
C PHE A 67 1.09 1.44 18.37
N SER A 68 1.65 2.48 18.99
CA SER A 68 3.06 2.83 18.82
C SER A 68 3.97 1.89 19.61
N HIS A 69 3.59 1.57 20.85
CA HIS A 69 4.24 0.55 21.67
C HIS A 69 3.32 0.06 22.79
N PRO A 70 3.19 -1.26 23.07
CA PRO A 70 2.23 -1.79 24.05
C PRO A 70 2.35 -1.18 25.46
N SER A 71 3.59 -0.89 25.88
CA SER A 71 3.89 -0.27 27.17
C SER A 71 4.03 1.26 27.16
N ALA A 72 3.47 1.97 26.17
CA ALA A 72 3.53 3.43 26.08
C ALA A 72 2.60 4.13 27.08
N ARG A 73 1.54 3.47 27.53
CA ARG A 73 0.45 4.09 28.30
C ARG A 73 0.88 4.70 29.64
N LYS A 74 1.83 4.08 30.35
CA LYS A 74 2.29 4.52 31.68
C LYS A 74 3.75 4.98 31.63
N ASN A 75 4.00 6.20 32.07
CA ASN A 75 5.31 6.84 32.14
C ASN A 75 5.64 7.24 33.59
N LYS A 76 6.85 7.77 33.81
CA LYS A 76 7.28 8.27 35.13
C LYS A 76 6.46 9.48 35.60
N ASN A 77 6.04 10.33 34.65
CA ASN A 77 5.28 11.56 34.88
C ASN A 77 3.76 11.37 34.78
N GLY A 78 3.26 10.13 34.73
CA GLY A 78 1.83 9.85 34.66
C GLY A 78 1.43 8.97 33.49
N TYR A 79 0.15 9.07 33.10
CA TYR A 79 -0.40 8.34 31.96
C TYR A 79 -0.37 9.20 30.71
N VAL A 80 -0.15 8.57 29.54
CA VAL A 80 -0.27 9.27 28.26
C VAL A 80 -1.68 9.80 28.10
N THR A 81 -1.80 11.07 27.72
CA THR A 81 -3.08 11.73 27.50
C THR A 81 -3.81 11.04 26.36
N SER A 82 -5.07 10.66 26.60
CA SER A 82 -5.91 10.03 25.58
C SER A 82 -6.42 11.08 24.61
N ILE A 83 -6.51 10.71 23.33
CA ILE A 83 -6.84 11.64 22.25
C ILE A 83 -8.14 11.20 21.58
N ILE A 84 -9.16 12.06 21.66
CA ILE A 84 -10.40 11.94 20.91
C ILE A 84 -10.35 13.04 19.83
N ALA A 85 -10.09 12.65 18.59
CA ALA A 85 -9.90 13.59 17.50
C ALA A 85 -11.26 14.00 16.91
N HIS A 86 -11.55 15.29 16.95
CA HIS A 86 -12.71 15.92 16.31
C HIS A 86 -12.26 16.69 15.06
N SER A 87 -11.74 15.97 14.07
CA SER A 87 -11.32 16.59 12.81
C SER A 87 -12.51 16.81 11.89
N GLU A 88 -12.58 17.96 11.24
CA GLU A 88 -13.59 18.22 10.21
C GLU A 88 -13.34 17.37 8.95
N LYS A 89 -14.43 17.02 8.28
CA LYS A 89 -14.38 16.35 6.98
C LYS A 89 -13.97 17.34 5.89
N ALA A 90 -12.97 16.98 5.10
CA ALA A 90 -12.57 17.72 3.91
C ALA A 90 -12.22 16.77 2.76
N ASN A 91 -12.66 17.08 1.54
CA ASN A 91 -12.44 16.26 0.34
C ASN A 91 -11.38 16.90 -0.58
N ASP A 92 -10.21 17.22 -0.03
CA ASP A 92 -9.10 17.91 -0.69
C ASP A 92 -7.97 16.96 -1.16
N GLY A 93 -8.27 15.67 -1.23
CA GLY A 93 -7.32 14.62 -1.62
C GLY A 93 -6.58 13.96 -0.45
N PHE A 94 -6.71 14.45 0.79
CA PHE A 94 -6.15 13.80 1.97
C PHE A 94 -7.21 13.06 2.79
N LEU A 95 -6.88 11.84 3.22
CA LEU A 95 -7.68 11.09 4.18
C LEU A 95 -7.28 11.48 5.62
N ARG A 96 -8.21 12.04 6.38
CA ARG A 96 -8.07 12.41 7.80
C ARG A 96 -9.18 11.76 8.64
N SER A 97 -9.05 11.85 9.97
CA SER A 97 -9.98 11.20 10.90
C SER A 97 -11.44 11.65 10.76
N GLY A 98 -11.67 12.88 10.28
CA GLY A 98 -13.01 13.39 9.97
C GLY A 98 -13.63 12.83 8.68
N ASN A 99 -12.88 12.13 7.83
CA ASN A 99 -13.42 11.57 6.59
C ASN A 99 -14.12 10.22 6.77
N VAL A 100 -13.92 9.54 7.90
CA VAL A 100 -14.41 8.17 8.10
C VAL A 100 -15.17 8.12 9.42
N GLU A 101 -16.44 7.76 9.34
CA GLU A 101 -17.27 7.50 10.51
C GLU A 101 -16.86 6.16 11.11
N VAL A 102 -16.13 6.20 12.22
CA VAL A 102 -15.63 5.02 12.94
C VAL A 102 -15.84 5.20 14.43
N ALA A 103 -16.10 4.10 15.13
CA ALA A 103 -16.17 4.10 16.58
C ALA A 103 -14.82 4.47 17.21
N ALA A 104 -14.86 5.14 18.36
CA ALA A 104 -13.68 5.33 19.19
C ALA A 104 -13.21 3.98 19.78
N ASP A 105 -11.92 3.89 20.10
CA ASP A 105 -11.33 2.75 20.78
C ASP A 105 -11.23 3.03 22.28
N ALA A 106 -10.90 2.00 23.05
CA ALA A 106 -10.73 2.12 24.50
C ALA A 106 -9.49 1.38 24.98
N LEU A 107 -8.81 2.00 25.94
CA LEU A 107 -7.59 1.53 26.58
C LEU A 107 -7.80 1.42 28.07
N GLY A 108 -7.53 0.27 28.67
CA GLY A 108 -7.87 0.15 30.08
C GLY A 108 -7.64 -1.17 30.75
N ASN A 109 -7.93 -1.19 32.04
CA ASN A 109 -8.01 -2.43 32.79
C ASN A 109 -9.23 -3.24 32.30
N ALA A 110 -9.03 -4.52 31.98
CA ALA A 110 -10.10 -5.41 31.57
C ALA A 110 -11.23 -5.51 32.61
N ALA A 111 -10.91 -5.31 33.90
CA ALA A 111 -11.89 -5.29 34.98
C ALA A 111 -12.88 -4.12 34.90
N ALA A 112 -12.65 -3.09 34.09
CA ALA A 112 -13.55 -1.95 33.88
C ALA A 112 -14.19 -1.95 32.47
N LEU A 113 -13.96 -3.00 31.68
CA LEU A 113 -14.50 -3.14 30.32
C LEU A 113 -16.03 -3.22 30.32
N ASP A 114 -16.61 -3.71 31.41
CA ASP A 114 -18.06 -3.72 31.61
C ASP A 114 -18.67 -2.33 31.66
N VAL A 115 -17.97 -1.38 32.27
CA VAL A 115 -18.38 0.03 32.34
C VAL A 115 -18.32 0.66 30.95
N TYR A 116 -17.25 0.42 30.19
CA TYR A 116 -17.15 0.87 28.80
C TYR A 116 -18.29 0.31 27.93
N LYS A 117 -18.57 -1.00 28.02
CA LYS A 117 -19.67 -1.63 27.27
C LYS A 117 -21.02 -1.04 27.64
N PHE A 118 -21.24 -0.74 28.93
CA PHE A 118 -22.46 -0.11 29.41
C PHE A 118 -22.65 1.30 28.82
N LEU A 119 -21.60 2.13 28.83
CA LEU A 119 -21.67 3.50 28.32
C LEU A 119 -21.73 3.59 26.79
N THR A 120 -21.30 2.55 26.09
CA THR A 120 -21.35 2.45 24.62
C THR A 120 -22.58 1.69 24.10
N LEU A 121 -23.53 1.34 24.99
CA LEU A 121 -24.82 0.81 24.56
C LEU A 121 -25.53 1.84 23.67
N VAL A 122 -25.96 1.40 22.50
CA VAL A 122 -26.80 2.16 21.59
C VAL A 122 -28.24 2.01 22.05
N MET A 123 -28.85 3.11 22.48
CA MET A 123 -30.20 3.16 23.03
C MET A 123 -31.25 3.08 21.91
N ALA A 124 -32.54 3.01 22.26
CA ALA A 124 -33.63 2.88 21.28
C ALA A 124 -33.70 4.04 20.26
N ASP A 125 -33.13 5.21 20.59
CA ASP A 125 -33.04 6.37 19.71
C ASP A 125 -31.80 6.37 18.78
N GLY A 126 -30.99 5.31 18.85
CA GLY A 126 -29.77 5.17 18.05
C GLY A 126 -28.56 5.90 18.61
N GLU A 127 -28.70 6.60 19.74
CA GLU A 127 -27.60 7.30 20.38
C GLU A 127 -27.03 6.50 21.55
N THR A 128 -25.74 6.70 21.84
CA THR A 128 -25.07 5.96 22.90
C THR A 128 -25.37 6.55 24.28
N LEU A 129 -25.34 5.71 25.32
CA LEU A 129 -25.56 6.17 26.70
C LEU A 129 -24.58 7.28 27.11
N ILE A 130 -23.33 7.25 26.62
CA ILE A 130 -22.36 8.32 26.89
C ILE A 130 -22.77 9.67 26.28
N GLN A 131 -23.34 9.68 25.08
CA GLN A 131 -23.88 10.90 24.46
C GLN A 131 -25.11 11.42 25.22
N HIS A 132 -25.93 10.51 25.76
CA HIS A 132 -27.05 10.87 26.64
C HIS A 132 -26.58 11.51 27.94
N LEU A 133 -25.50 11.00 28.54
CA LEU A 133 -24.87 11.61 29.72
C LEU A 133 -24.26 12.98 29.40
N GLU A 134 -23.56 13.13 28.27
CA GLU A 134 -22.95 14.40 27.87
C GLU A 134 -23.98 15.52 27.72
N ARG A 135 -25.17 15.23 27.18
CA ARG A 135 -26.23 16.22 26.95
C ARG A 135 -27.23 16.40 28.11
N ASP A 136 -27.08 15.64 29.19
CA ASP A 136 -28.05 15.61 30.29
C ASP A 136 -29.48 15.26 29.85
N SER A 137 -29.61 14.20 29.04
CA SER A 137 -30.94 13.75 28.61
C SER A 137 -31.77 13.25 29.79
N GLU A 138 -33.09 13.36 29.69
CA GLU A 138 -34.00 12.90 30.72
C GLU A 138 -33.81 11.40 31.02
N GLN A 139 -33.48 10.61 29.98
CA GLN A 139 -33.19 9.18 30.13
C GLN A 139 -31.95 8.94 31.01
N ALA A 140 -30.86 9.67 30.76
CA ALA A 140 -29.63 9.56 31.56
C ALA A 140 -29.85 9.99 33.02
N VAL A 141 -30.57 11.10 33.21
CA VAL A 141 -30.92 11.60 34.55
C VAL A 141 -31.75 10.58 35.31
N ASN A 142 -32.81 10.05 34.69
CA ASN A 142 -33.69 9.04 35.30
C ASN A 142 -32.95 7.74 35.61
N LEU A 143 -32.03 7.30 34.74
CA LEU A 143 -31.22 6.09 34.95
C LEU A 143 -30.28 6.25 36.16
N LEU A 144 -29.52 7.35 36.19
CA LEU A 144 -28.55 7.59 37.26
C LEU A 144 -29.23 7.95 38.60
N ALA A 145 -30.46 8.47 38.57
CA ALA A 145 -31.25 8.70 39.79
C ALA A 145 -31.57 7.40 40.57
N ALA A 146 -31.52 6.23 39.91
CA ALA A 146 -31.71 4.93 40.55
C ALA A 146 -30.49 4.46 41.37
N ALA A 147 -29.36 5.17 41.30
CA ALA A 147 -28.14 4.85 42.04
C ALA A 147 -28.28 5.12 43.56
N SER A 148 -27.58 4.35 44.38
CA SER A 148 -27.44 4.64 45.81
C SER A 148 -26.66 5.95 45.99
N LYS A 149 -27.12 6.77 46.93
CA LYS A 149 -26.54 8.09 47.23
C LYS A 149 -25.43 8.06 48.28
N GLU A 150 -25.03 6.87 48.74
CA GLU A 150 -23.99 6.71 49.77
C GLU A 150 -22.61 7.17 49.29
N THR A 151 -22.25 6.87 48.03
CA THR A 151 -20.94 7.21 47.45
C THR A 151 -20.97 8.49 46.63
N TYR A 152 -22.06 8.71 45.89
CA TYR A 152 -22.24 9.88 45.03
C TYR A 152 -23.53 10.59 45.45
N PRO A 153 -23.46 11.80 46.02
CA PRO A 153 -24.62 12.45 46.63
C PRO A 153 -25.67 12.90 45.60
N ASP A 154 -25.25 13.14 44.36
CA ASP A 154 -26.11 13.66 43.30
C ASP A 154 -25.75 13.12 41.91
N TYR A 155 -26.62 13.42 40.95
CA TYR A 155 -26.46 13.04 39.55
C TYR A 155 -25.16 13.59 38.92
N GLN A 156 -24.79 14.84 39.23
CA GLN A 156 -23.65 15.50 38.58
C GLN A 156 -22.32 14.86 38.98
N THR A 157 -22.15 14.54 40.25
CA THR A 157 -20.96 13.84 40.77
C THR A 157 -20.85 12.43 40.18
N LEU A 158 -21.96 11.70 40.07
CA LEU A 158 -21.98 10.37 39.45
C LEU A 158 -21.70 10.44 37.94
N LYS A 159 -22.31 11.39 37.23
CA LYS A 159 -22.04 11.67 35.80
C LYS A 159 -20.57 11.97 35.57
N GLN A 160 -19.98 12.87 36.35
CA GLN A 160 -18.56 13.22 36.23
C GLN A 160 -17.65 12.01 36.43
N ALA A 161 -17.97 11.13 37.38
CA ALA A 161 -17.23 9.90 37.58
C ALA A 161 -17.31 8.96 36.36
N PHE A 162 -18.47 8.81 35.73
CA PHE A 162 -18.59 8.04 34.47
C PHE A 162 -17.84 8.69 33.30
N LEU A 163 -17.95 10.01 33.15
CA LEU A 163 -17.29 10.78 32.08
C LEU A 163 -15.78 10.93 32.27
N ALA A 164 -15.23 10.49 33.40
CA ALA A 164 -13.78 10.45 33.61
C ALA A 164 -13.04 9.62 32.54
N MET A 165 -13.71 8.71 31.82
CA MET A 165 -13.12 7.94 30.72
C MET A 165 -12.99 8.69 29.40
N THR A 166 -13.76 9.78 29.20
CA THR A 166 -13.66 10.67 28.03
C THR A 166 -12.89 11.94 28.34
N ALA A 167 -12.61 12.22 29.61
CA ALA A 167 -11.88 13.40 30.03
C ALA A 167 -10.46 13.45 29.42
N THR A 168 -10.24 14.42 28.54
CA THR A 168 -8.90 14.87 28.15
C THR A 168 -8.28 15.65 29.30
N SER A 169 -7.22 15.08 29.90
CA SER A 169 -6.37 15.79 30.87
C SER A 169 -5.94 17.16 30.31
N SER A 170 -5.93 18.20 31.15
CA SER A 170 -5.42 19.53 30.79
C SER A 170 -3.93 19.51 30.43
N GLU A 171 -3.19 18.54 30.96
CA GLU A 171 -1.79 18.31 30.60
C GLU A 171 -1.67 17.33 29.43
N SER A 172 -0.81 17.70 28.47
CA SER A 172 -0.44 16.85 27.33
C SER A 172 0.80 16.01 27.68
N ILE A 173 0.58 14.79 28.16
CA ILE A 173 1.63 13.83 28.50
C ILE A 173 1.81 12.86 27.33
N THR A 174 3.03 12.78 26.79
CA THR A 174 3.46 11.79 25.79
C THR A 174 4.43 10.77 26.40
N SER A 175 4.87 9.79 25.62
CA SER A 175 5.80 8.73 26.05
C SER A 175 7.04 8.70 25.15
N SER A 176 8.20 8.40 25.72
CA SER A 176 9.43 8.12 24.96
C SER A 176 9.32 6.89 24.05
N LYS A 177 8.27 6.06 24.23
CA LYS A 177 7.98 4.90 23.39
C LYS A 177 7.05 5.24 22.21
N ILE A 178 6.55 6.47 22.13
CA ILE A 178 5.79 6.96 20.97
C ILE A 178 6.80 7.60 20.01
N LYS A 179 6.60 7.40 18.70
CA LYS A 179 7.45 8.02 17.69
C LYS A 179 7.23 9.54 17.70
N GLN A 180 8.31 10.28 17.82
CA GLN A 180 8.31 11.74 17.83
C GLN A 180 9.15 12.27 16.69
N VAL A 181 8.64 13.27 15.97
CA VAL A 181 9.32 13.89 14.84
C VAL A 181 9.35 15.40 14.99
N TYR A 182 10.45 16.02 14.59
CA TYR A 182 10.53 17.48 14.50
C TYR A 182 9.98 17.92 13.15
N PHE A 183 9.04 18.87 13.17
CA PHE A 183 8.47 19.49 11.99
C PHE A 183 8.88 20.96 11.93
N PRO A 184 9.64 21.39 10.91
CA PRO A 184 10.17 22.75 10.84
C PRO A 184 9.04 23.77 10.65
N LEU A 185 9.14 24.88 11.37
CA LEU A 185 8.29 26.05 11.19
C LEU A 185 8.96 27.00 10.21
N ASN A 186 8.30 27.25 9.09
CA ASN A 186 8.78 28.21 8.11
C ASN A 186 8.42 29.63 8.60
N ARG A 187 9.31 30.26 9.37
CA ARG A 187 9.22 31.71 9.60
C ARG A 187 9.94 32.40 8.45
N GLY A 188 9.20 33.20 7.70
CA GLY A 188 9.69 33.87 6.49
C GLY A 188 11.02 34.60 6.68
N ASN A 189 11.82 34.57 5.61
CA ASN A 189 13.03 35.33 5.31
C ASN A 189 13.64 36.13 6.48
N SER A 190 14.79 35.65 6.96
CA SER A 190 15.75 36.38 7.81
C SER A 190 15.90 37.83 7.34
N VAL A 191 15.32 38.77 8.10
CA VAL A 191 15.70 40.19 8.02
C VAL A 191 16.98 40.33 8.84
N ASN A 192 18.07 40.77 8.19
CA ASN A 192 19.39 41.13 8.77
C ASN A 192 20.51 40.07 8.83
N GLY A 193 20.58 39.12 7.90
CA GLY A 193 21.84 38.39 7.62
C GLY A 193 22.38 37.52 8.76
N HIS A 194 21.59 37.25 9.80
CA HIS A 194 21.88 36.26 10.82
C HIS A 194 21.01 35.04 10.56
N LEU A 195 21.60 33.83 10.60
CA LEU A 195 20.91 32.58 10.37
C LEU A 195 19.74 32.48 11.37
N ALA A 196 18.52 32.78 10.91
CA ALA A 196 17.33 32.71 11.75
C ALA A 196 17.24 31.28 12.30
N SER A 197 17.14 31.12 13.62
CA SER A 197 16.94 29.82 14.23
C SER A 197 15.64 29.24 13.71
N ILE A 198 15.71 28.16 12.94
CA ILE A 198 14.53 27.42 12.50
C ILE A 198 13.88 26.84 13.76
N GLU A 199 12.68 27.30 14.08
CA GLU A 199 11.88 26.72 15.15
C GLU A 199 11.21 25.42 14.67
N TYR A 200 10.91 24.51 15.58
CA TYR A 200 10.30 23.23 15.25
C TYR A 200 9.12 22.94 16.18
N HIS A 201 8.08 22.32 15.63
CA HIS A 201 7.12 21.57 16.44
C HIS A 201 7.62 20.15 16.65
N GLN A 202 7.57 19.65 17.88
CA GLN A 202 7.76 18.23 18.16
C GLN A 202 6.40 17.53 18.11
N LEU A 203 6.19 16.68 17.12
CA LEU A 203 4.93 15.97 16.90
C LEU A 203 5.04 14.54 17.42
N SER A 204 4.10 14.12 18.27
CA SER A 204 3.95 12.71 18.68
C SER A 204 2.97 12.02 17.71
N LEU A 205 3.43 10.95 17.06
CA LEU A 205 2.66 10.24 16.05
C LEU A 205 1.84 9.10 16.68
N LEU A 206 0.53 9.15 16.49
CA LEU A 206 -0.41 8.14 16.98
C LEU A 206 -1.20 7.54 15.82
N THR A 207 -1.62 6.28 15.97
CA THR A 207 -2.35 5.55 14.93
C THR A 207 -3.86 5.62 15.17
N ALA A 208 -4.62 6.02 14.15
CA ALA A 208 -6.08 6.06 14.18
C ALA A 208 -6.67 4.64 14.11
N SER A 209 -6.82 4.00 15.27
CA SER A 209 -7.27 2.59 15.38
C SER A 209 -8.57 2.28 14.65
N GLY A 210 -9.60 3.12 14.80
CA GLY A 210 -10.90 2.94 14.12
C GLY A 210 -10.76 2.90 12.60
N ILE A 211 -9.97 3.82 12.01
CA ILE A 211 -9.73 3.87 10.56
C ILE A 211 -8.95 2.63 10.09
N VAL A 212 -7.95 2.20 10.87
CA VAL A 212 -7.16 1.01 10.56
C VAL A 212 -8.03 -0.25 10.48
N PHE A 213 -8.97 -0.42 11.42
CA PHE A 213 -9.84 -1.59 11.43
C PHE A 213 -11.01 -1.49 10.46
N GLU A 214 -11.52 -0.29 10.19
CA GLU A 214 -12.48 -0.05 9.11
C GLU A 214 -11.89 -0.43 7.74
N LEU A 215 -10.65 0.00 7.47
CA LEU A 215 -9.92 -0.41 6.26
C LEU A 215 -9.82 -1.94 6.19
N ARG A 216 -9.44 -2.59 7.29
CA ARG A 216 -9.36 -4.04 7.33
C ARG A 216 -10.71 -4.70 7.06
N GLN A 217 -11.79 -4.25 7.69
CA GLN A 217 -13.13 -4.82 7.49
C GLN A 217 -13.52 -4.76 6.01
N ARG A 218 -13.31 -3.61 5.36
CA ARG A 218 -13.57 -3.44 3.92
C ARG A 218 -12.73 -4.37 3.06
N LEU A 219 -11.44 -4.52 3.36
CA LEU A 219 -10.54 -5.42 2.63
C LEU A 219 -10.91 -6.90 2.82
N ASP A 220 -11.26 -7.31 4.05
CA ASP A 220 -11.68 -8.67 4.34
C ASP A 220 -13.02 -8.98 3.65
N ALA A 221 -13.96 -8.04 3.64
CA ALA A 221 -15.21 -8.16 2.86
C ALA A 221 -14.92 -8.29 1.36
N MET A 222 -13.96 -7.54 0.81
CA MET A 222 -13.54 -7.63 -0.59
C MET A 222 -12.84 -8.95 -0.95
N ARG A 223 -12.36 -9.73 0.03
CA ARG A 223 -11.64 -10.99 -0.22
C ARG A 223 -12.46 -12.24 0.13
N PHE A 224 -13.30 -12.15 1.15
CA PHE A 224 -13.98 -13.28 1.77
C PHE A 224 -15.50 -13.11 1.83
N GLY A 225 -16.04 -12.00 1.34
CA GLY A 225 -17.49 -11.79 1.23
C GLY A 225 -18.15 -12.80 0.28
N GLU A 226 -19.38 -13.17 0.59
CA GLU A 226 -20.15 -14.16 -0.18
C GLU A 226 -20.31 -13.75 -1.65
N THR A 227 -20.55 -12.46 -1.91
CA THR A 227 -20.69 -11.92 -3.27
C THR A 227 -19.43 -12.13 -4.12
N ILE A 228 -18.23 -12.07 -3.52
CA ILE A 228 -16.97 -12.29 -4.23
C ILE A 228 -16.67 -13.79 -4.41
N LYS A 229 -17.08 -14.64 -3.46
CA LYS A 229 -16.99 -16.09 -3.62
C LYS A 229 -17.81 -16.54 -4.83
N GLU A 230 -19.05 -16.08 -4.91
CA GLU A 230 -19.93 -16.36 -6.06
C GLU A 230 -19.32 -15.85 -7.39
N ALA A 231 -18.77 -14.63 -7.39
CA ALA A 231 -18.12 -14.07 -8.57
C ALA A 231 -16.90 -14.88 -9.02
N ARG A 232 -16.08 -15.38 -8.08
CA ARG A 232 -14.92 -16.24 -8.37
C ARG A 232 -15.35 -17.62 -8.88
N ASP A 233 -16.42 -18.19 -8.35
CA ASP A 233 -16.96 -19.47 -8.81
C ASP A 233 -17.53 -19.37 -10.23
N LYS A 234 -18.25 -18.29 -10.54
CA LYS A 234 -18.71 -17.98 -11.91
C LYS A 234 -17.54 -17.80 -12.87
N LYS A 235 -16.48 -17.08 -12.46
CA LYS A 235 -15.24 -16.97 -13.24
C LYS A 235 -14.58 -18.34 -13.49
N LYS A 236 -14.52 -19.20 -12.46
CA LYS A 236 -13.96 -20.56 -12.57
C LYS A 236 -14.77 -21.46 -13.50
N THR A 237 -16.08 -21.29 -13.53
CA THR A 237 -17.02 -22.06 -14.37
C THR A 237 -17.29 -21.41 -15.73
N ASN A 238 -16.56 -20.34 -16.09
CA ASN A 238 -16.75 -19.56 -17.32
C ASN A 238 -18.19 -19.04 -17.53
N GLN A 239 -18.88 -18.72 -16.43
CA GLN A 239 -20.20 -18.11 -16.45
C GLN A 239 -20.12 -16.58 -16.35
N PHE A 240 -21.10 -15.90 -16.94
CA PHE A 240 -21.17 -14.44 -16.91
C PHE A 240 -21.43 -13.91 -15.48
N HIS A 241 -20.71 -12.86 -15.11
CA HIS A 241 -20.88 -12.11 -13.87
C HIS A 241 -20.55 -10.63 -14.11
N GLN A 242 -21.14 -9.71 -13.35
CA GLN A 242 -20.95 -8.24 -13.48
C GLN A 242 -19.54 -7.73 -13.09
N GLY A 243 -18.58 -8.62 -12.84
CA GLY A 243 -17.24 -8.30 -12.34
C GLY A 243 -17.13 -8.24 -10.82
N TYR A 244 -15.90 -8.22 -10.30
CA TYR A 244 -15.59 -8.06 -8.87
C TYR A 244 -14.26 -7.30 -8.70
N LYS A 245 -14.05 -6.70 -7.52
CA LYS A 245 -12.83 -5.96 -7.18
C LYS A 245 -11.96 -6.79 -6.25
N GLU A 246 -10.65 -6.73 -6.44
CA GLU A 246 -9.68 -7.41 -5.58
C GLU A 246 -8.41 -6.57 -5.44
N ILE A 247 -7.88 -6.51 -4.22
CA ILE A 247 -6.61 -5.82 -3.92
C ILE A 247 -5.59 -6.89 -3.53
N TYR A 248 -4.52 -6.97 -4.31
CA TYR A 248 -3.43 -7.91 -4.12
C TYR A 248 -2.31 -7.32 -3.26
N ASN A 249 -1.38 -8.18 -2.83
CA ASN A 249 -0.15 -7.81 -2.12
C ASN A 249 -0.40 -7.00 -0.83
N LEU A 250 -1.48 -7.34 -0.11
CA LEU A 250 -1.74 -6.80 1.22
C LEU A 250 -0.72 -7.36 2.22
N THR A 251 -0.18 -6.48 3.07
CA THR A 251 0.68 -6.88 4.18
C THR A 251 -0.13 -6.86 5.46
N THR A 252 -0.17 -7.98 6.19
CA THR A 252 -0.81 -8.03 7.51
C THR A 252 0.23 -7.78 8.60
N ILE A 253 -0.06 -6.83 9.48
CA ILE A 253 0.74 -6.54 10.68
C ILE A 253 -0.02 -6.94 11.94
N GLY A 254 0.72 -7.27 13.00
CA GLY A 254 0.18 -7.64 14.30
C GLY A 254 0.49 -6.62 15.38
N TYR A 255 -0.51 -6.23 16.17
CA TYR A 255 -0.35 -5.43 17.38
C TYR A 255 -0.52 -6.30 18.63
N GLY A 256 0.48 -6.25 19.54
CA GLY A 256 0.45 -6.95 20.83
C GLY A 256 1.02 -8.35 20.86
N GLY A 257 1.59 -8.84 19.74
CA GLY A 257 2.27 -10.14 19.68
C GLY A 257 1.35 -11.28 20.14
N THR A 258 1.76 -12.01 21.18
CA THR A 258 0.97 -13.11 21.75
C THR A 258 -0.18 -12.66 22.67
N LYS A 259 -0.25 -11.38 23.04
CA LYS A 259 -1.26 -10.81 23.96
C LYS A 259 -1.94 -9.57 23.37
N PRO A 260 -2.70 -9.71 22.27
CA PRO A 260 -3.38 -8.60 21.61
C PRO A 260 -4.44 -7.90 22.48
N GLN A 261 -4.91 -8.57 23.54
CA GLN A 261 -5.90 -8.04 24.49
C GLN A 261 -5.41 -6.80 25.25
N ASN A 262 -4.08 -6.63 25.38
CA ASN A 262 -3.48 -5.54 26.15
C ASN A 262 -3.28 -4.26 25.33
N ILE A 263 -3.60 -4.27 24.03
CA ILE A 263 -3.42 -3.12 23.16
C ILE A 263 -4.62 -2.20 23.25
N SER A 264 -5.81 -2.67 22.89
CA SER A 264 -7.06 -1.92 22.95
C SER A 264 -8.26 -2.83 22.71
N VAL A 265 -9.47 -2.29 22.90
CA VAL A 265 -10.72 -3.04 22.70
C VAL A 265 -10.93 -3.38 21.22
N LEU A 266 -10.82 -2.41 20.31
CA LEU A 266 -10.98 -2.67 18.88
C LEU A 266 -9.89 -3.60 18.35
N ASN A 267 -8.65 -3.49 18.86
CA ASN A 267 -7.58 -4.41 18.49
C ASN A 267 -7.92 -5.85 18.86
N ASN A 268 -8.47 -6.07 20.05
CA ASN A 268 -8.85 -7.40 20.50
C ASN A 268 -10.01 -7.98 19.65
N GLN A 269 -11.04 -7.18 19.35
CA GLN A 269 -12.14 -7.58 18.46
C GLN A 269 -11.63 -7.98 17.07
N ASN A 270 -10.56 -7.32 16.61
CA ASN A 270 -9.88 -7.59 15.36
C ASN A 270 -8.75 -8.63 15.52
N GLY A 271 -8.67 -9.38 16.62
CA GLY A 271 -7.66 -10.44 16.79
C GLY A 271 -6.20 -9.96 16.69
N GLY A 272 -5.95 -8.67 16.94
CA GLY A 272 -4.63 -8.06 16.90
C GLY A 272 -4.07 -7.80 15.51
N LYS A 273 -4.85 -7.93 14.43
CA LYS A 273 -4.35 -7.88 13.05
C LYS A 273 -4.91 -6.68 12.29
N ALA A 274 -4.03 -6.01 11.56
CA ALA A 274 -4.37 -4.93 10.63
C ALA A 274 -3.75 -5.19 9.25
N HIS A 275 -4.36 -4.63 8.20
CA HIS A 275 -3.85 -4.74 6.83
C HIS A 275 -3.28 -3.41 6.35
N LEU A 276 -2.17 -3.48 5.62
CA LEU A 276 -1.54 -2.35 4.95
C LEU A 276 -1.68 -2.50 3.44
N LEU A 277 -1.90 -1.37 2.78
CA LEU A 277 -1.90 -1.28 1.32
C LEU A 277 -0.45 -1.24 0.80
N LEU A 278 -0.23 -1.85 -0.36
CA LEU A 278 1.06 -1.79 -1.03
C LEU A 278 1.31 -0.37 -1.56
N SER A 279 2.38 0.27 -1.08
CA SER A 279 2.88 1.54 -1.61
C SER A 279 4.35 1.39 -1.93
N LEU A 280 4.62 0.83 -3.11
CA LEU A 280 5.97 0.66 -3.66
C LEU A 280 6.09 1.43 -4.96
N PRO A 281 7.26 2.03 -5.26
CA PRO A 281 7.52 2.58 -6.58
C PRO A 281 7.45 1.47 -7.65
N PRO A 282 7.18 1.81 -8.92
CA PRO A 282 7.24 0.83 -9.99
C PRO A 282 8.67 0.28 -10.13
N ASN A 283 8.79 -1.05 -10.21
CA ASN A 283 10.07 -1.69 -10.50
C ASN A 283 10.42 -1.48 -11.98
N LEU A 284 11.35 -0.57 -12.25
CA LEU A 284 11.89 -0.37 -13.60
C LEU A 284 12.85 -1.52 -13.92
N LYS A 285 12.49 -2.35 -14.91
CA LYS A 285 13.40 -3.37 -15.42
C LYS A 285 14.53 -2.66 -16.18
N ASN A 286 15.78 -2.94 -15.80
CA ASN A 286 16.92 -2.56 -16.63
C ASN A 286 16.84 -3.37 -17.93
N ARG A 287 16.96 -2.70 -19.08
CA ARG A 287 16.81 -3.30 -20.41
C ARG A 287 18.11 -3.14 -21.16
N ASP A 288 18.73 -4.25 -21.54
CA ASP A 288 19.93 -4.20 -22.39
C ASP A 288 19.56 -3.99 -23.86
N VAL A 289 18.35 -4.42 -24.27
CA VAL A 289 17.83 -4.29 -25.64
C VAL A 289 16.59 -3.40 -25.64
N HIS A 290 16.65 -2.39 -26.50
CA HIS A 290 15.57 -1.43 -26.73
C HIS A 290 15.05 -1.56 -28.15
N PHE A 291 13.73 -1.63 -28.30
CA PHE A 291 13.10 -1.53 -29.61
C PHE A 291 13.28 -0.10 -30.16
N PRO A 292 13.75 0.09 -31.40
CA PRO A 292 14.01 1.41 -31.95
C PRO A 292 12.69 2.18 -32.15
N HIS A 293 12.71 3.45 -31.77
CA HIS A 293 11.55 4.34 -31.87
C HIS A 293 11.40 4.93 -33.27
N SER A 294 12.52 5.32 -33.89
CA SER A 294 12.55 6.05 -35.16
C SER A 294 13.39 5.35 -36.22
N ASP A 295 14.47 4.67 -35.87
CA ASP A 295 15.33 4.00 -36.86
C ASP A 295 16.26 2.96 -36.20
N PHE A 296 16.33 1.77 -36.79
CA PHE A 296 17.14 0.66 -36.31
C PHE A 296 18.64 0.94 -36.40
N PHE A 297 19.13 1.48 -37.52
CA PHE A 297 20.56 1.62 -37.78
C PHE A 297 21.23 2.68 -36.89
N SER A 298 20.50 3.74 -36.54
CA SER A 298 20.99 4.83 -35.69
C SER A 298 20.78 4.57 -34.19
N GLN A 299 19.73 3.84 -33.79
CA GLN A 299 19.39 3.65 -32.38
C GLN A 299 19.86 2.30 -31.82
N THR A 300 19.90 1.25 -32.64
CA THR A 300 20.27 -0.11 -32.21
C THR A 300 21.74 -0.42 -32.49
N LEU A 301 22.25 0.01 -33.64
CA LEU A 301 23.62 -0.27 -34.07
C LEU A 301 24.57 0.87 -33.74
N ARG A 302 25.82 0.53 -33.42
CA ARG A 302 26.91 1.50 -33.29
C ARG A 302 28.14 0.99 -34.03
N TYR A 303 28.77 1.85 -34.82
CA TYR A 303 30.00 1.49 -35.54
C TYR A 303 31.12 1.00 -34.62
N THR A 304 31.16 1.48 -33.37
CA THR A 304 32.13 1.03 -32.37
C THR A 304 32.01 -0.44 -32.00
N GLN A 305 30.83 -1.06 -32.16
CA GLN A 305 30.63 -2.49 -31.92
C GLN A 305 31.35 -3.34 -32.99
N CYS A 306 31.51 -2.80 -34.19
CA CYS A 306 32.19 -3.44 -35.32
C CYS A 306 33.62 -2.91 -35.51
N LYS A 307 34.18 -2.23 -34.50
CA LYS A 307 35.47 -1.52 -34.61
C LYS A 307 36.60 -2.46 -35.00
N ASN A 308 36.64 -3.66 -34.41
CA ASN A 308 37.71 -4.63 -34.66
C ASN A 308 37.67 -5.11 -36.12
N GLN A 309 36.48 -5.38 -36.65
CA GLN A 309 36.26 -5.77 -38.04
C GLN A 309 36.74 -4.66 -38.99
N PHE A 310 36.35 -3.40 -38.73
CA PHE A 310 36.79 -2.28 -39.56
C PHE A 310 38.29 -2.02 -39.49
N GLN A 311 38.92 -2.23 -38.32
CA GLN A 311 40.37 -2.09 -38.17
C GLN A 311 41.14 -3.22 -38.88
N ALA A 312 40.65 -4.46 -38.79
CA ALA A 312 41.24 -5.59 -39.50
C ALA A 312 41.12 -5.42 -41.02
N LEU A 313 39.94 -4.97 -41.48
CA LEU A 313 39.71 -4.59 -42.86
C LEU A 313 40.68 -3.48 -43.32
N HIS A 314 40.93 -2.47 -42.49
CA HIS A 314 41.89 -1.41 -42.81
C HIS A 314 43.32 -1.93 -42.96
N GLN A 315 43.75 -2.84 -42.09
CA GLN A 315 45.07 -3.47 -42.20
C GLN A 315 45.22 -4.22 -43.52
N LEU A 316 44.18 -4.96 -43.91
CA LEU A 316 44.14 -5.71 -45.16
C LEU A 316 44.27 -4.76 -46.38
N TYR A 317 43.58 -3.63 -46.37
CA TYR A 317 43.67 -2.63 -47.44
C TYR A 317 44.99 -1.85 -47.51
N ARG A 318 45.79 -1.86 -46.45
CA ARG A 318 47.13 -1.25 -46.45
C ARG A 318 48.20 -2.16 -47.04
N GLY A 319 47.92 -3.46 -47.17
CA GLY A 319 48.84 -4.39 -47.82
C GLY A 319 48.79 -4.24 -49.34
N ASP A 320 49.93 -4.44 -50.00
CA ASP A 320 50.03 -4.40 -51.46
C ASP A 320 49.67 -5.75 -52.13
N ASP A 321 49.46 -6.80 -51.33
CA ASP A 321 49.17 -8.14 -51.80
C ASP A 321 47.69 -8.30 -52.22
N ASN A 322 47.46 -8.61 -53.49
CA ASN A 322 46.12 -8.83 -54.04
C ASN A 322 45.97 -10.26 -54.57
N ASN A 323 45.75 -11.21 -53.66
CA ASN A 323 45.51 -12.62 -53.99
C ASN A 323 44.10 -13.08 -53.58
N MET A 324 43.72 -14.28 -53.99
CA MET A 324 42.39 -14.85 -53.72
C MET A 324 42.08 -14.94 -52.21
N HIS A 325 43.07 -15.28 -51.39
CA HIS A 325 42.89 -15.41 -49.93
C HIS A 325 42.63 -14.05 -49.26
N ILE A 326 43.32 -12.99 -49.71
CA ILE A 326 43.09 -11.62 -49.22
C ILE A 326 41.68 -11.14 -49.60
N ARG A 327 41.20 -11.45 -50.81
CA ARG A 327 39.83 -11.12 -51.21
C ARG A 327 38.77 -11.88 -50.40
N ALA A 328 39.01 -13.17 -50.14
CA ALA A 328 38.14 -13.97 -49.28
C ALA A 328 38.10 -13.42 -47.85
N GLN A 329 39.25 -13.12 -47.25
CA GLN A 329 39.34 -12.55 -45.90
C GLN A 329 38.68 -11.18 -45.79
N ARG A 330 38.78 -10.34 -46.82
CA ARG A 330 38.01 -9.08 -46.91
C ARG A 330 36.51 -9.34 -46.87
N ASP A 331 36.04 -10.29 -47.68
CA ASP A 331 34.62 -10.66 -47.75
C ASP A 331 34.13 -11.25 -46.41
N ASP A 332 34.98 -12.00 -45.70
CA ASP A 332 34.70 -12.49 -44.34
C ASP A 332 34.52 -11.36 -43.33
N TYR A 333 35.33 -10.29 -43.41
CA TYR A 333 35.15 -9.11 -42.55
C TYR A 333 33.86 -8.36 -42.86
N TYR A 334 33.46 -8.28 -44.13
CA TYR A 334 32.15 -7.74 -44.50
C TYR A 334 31.01 -8.59 -43.93
N GLN A 335 31.09 -9.91 -44.10
CA GLN A 335 30.12 -10.85 -43.57
C GLN A 335 30.00 -10.73 -42.05
N SER A 336 31.12 -10.65 -41.32
CA SER A 336 31.10 -10.52 -39.85
C SER A 336 30.34 -9.27 -39.36
N VAL A 337 30.41 -8.15 -40.09
CA VAL A 337 29.62 -6.96 -39.75
C VAL A 337 28.14 -7.19 -40.05
N ILE A 338 27.81 -7.85 -41.16
CA ILE A 338 26.44 -8.20 -41.54
C ILE A 338 25.82 -9.15 -40.50
N ASP A 339 26.58 -10.15 -40.05
CA ASP A 339 26.15 -11.09 -39.00
C ASP A 339 25.80 -10.37 -37.70
N HIS A 340 26.60 -9.37 -37.30
CA HIS A 340 26.29 -8.53 -36.14
C HIS A 340 24.98 -7.75 -36.31
N VAL A 341 24.71 -7.24 -37.52
CA VAL A 341 23.44 -6.57 -37.83
C VAL A 341 22.26 -7.55 -37.71
N ILE A 342 22.40 -8.76 -38.26
CA ILE A 342 21.38 -9.82 -38.19
C ILE A 342 21.14 -10.23 -36.73
N GLU A 343 22.19 -10.40 -35.93
CA GLU A 343 22.07 -10.72 -34.51
C GLU A 343 21.28 -9.63 -33.76
N LYS A 344 21.59 -8.36 -34.02
CA LYS A 344 20.89 -7.21 -33.41
C LYS A 344 19.44 -7.13 -33.85
N MET A 345 19.14 -7.44 -35.12
CA MET A 345 17.78 -7.56 -35.62
C MET A 345 16.99 -8.60 -34.82
N TRP A 346 17.53 -9.81 -34.62
CA TRP A 346 16.86 -10.86 -33.83
C TRP A 346 16.63 -10.45 -32.37
N GLN A 347 17.62 -9.79 -31.75
CA GLN A 347 17.47 -9.24 -30.40
C GLN A 347 16.32 -8.24 -30.33
N VAL A 348 16.22 -7.31 -31.30
CA VAL A 348 15.13 -6.33 -31.36
C VAL A 348 13.77 -6.99 -31.61
N ARG A 349 13.69 -7.96 -32.53
CA ARG A 349 12.46 -8.73 -32.79
C ARG A 349 11.95 -9.44 -31.54
N SER A 350 12.85 -10.02 -30.73
CA SER A 350 12.48 -10.75 -29.51
C SER A 350 11.76 -9.87 -28.47
N VAL A 351 12.00 -8.56 -28.49
CA VAL A 351 11.37 -7.60 -27.57
C VAL A 351 10.22 -6.81 -28.20
N ALA A 352 9.94 -7.02 -29.48
CA ALA A 352 8.97 -6.23 -30.25
C ALA A 352 7.56 -6.28 -29.63
N GLN A 353 7.07 -7.48 -29.26
CA GLN A 353 5.71 -7.63 -28.71
C GLN A 353 5.51 -6.86 -27.40
N ALA A 354 6.56 -6.72 -26.58
CA ALA A 354 6.49 -6.06 -25.29
C ALA A 354 6.77 -4.55 -25.34
N GLN A 355 7.60 -4.10 -26.31
CA GLN A 355 8.11 -2.72 -26.36
C GLN A 355 7.51 -1.88 -27.49
N PHE A 356 7.10 -2.49 -28.61
CA PHE A 356 6.56 -1.73 -29.75
C PHE A 356 5.17 -1.20 -29.44
N ARG A 357 4.97 0.11 -29.66
CA ARG A 357 3.68 0.78 -29.57
C ARG A 357 3.42 1.51 -30.87
N ARG A 358 2.33 1.15 -31.56
CA ARG A 358 1.99 1.72 -32.87
C ARG A 358 1.73 3.23 -32.79
N GLU A 359 1.10 3.69 -31.70
CA GLU A 359 0.72 5.10 -31.50
C GLU A 359 1.92 6.02 -31.35
N ASP A 360 3.01 5.53 -30.77
CA ASP A 360 4.21 6.32 -30.47
C ASP A 360 5.30 6.16 -31.55
N SER A 361 5.20 5.16 -32.44
CA SER A 361 6.32 4.80 -33.33
C SER A 361 6.51 5.77 -34.50
N LEU A 362 7.76 6.21 -34.70
CA LEU A 362 8.21 6.97 -35.86
C LEU A 362 9.02 6.10 -36.85
N LEU A 363 8.97 4.78 -36.67
CA LEU A 363 9.75 3.84 -37.46
C LEU A 363 9.22 3.78 -38.90
N PRO A 364 10.07 3.85 -39.95
CA PRO A 364 9.63 3.71 -41.33
C PRO A 364 8.87 2.39 -41.57
N THR A 365 7.87 2.41 -42.45
CA THR A 365 7.03 1.23 -42.75
C THR A 365 7.85 0.00 -43.15
N VAL A 366 8.94 0.19 -43.89
CA VAL A 366 9.85 -0.91 -44.26
C VAL A 366 10.52 -1.56 -43.04
N GLN A 367 10.93 -0.77 -42.05
CA GLN A 367 11.52 -1.27 -40.81
C GLN A 367 10.47 -1.86 -39.86
N GLN A 368 9.24 -1.31 -39.86
CA GLN A 368 8.12 -1.95 -39.16
C GLN A 368 7.80 -3.32 -39.75
N THR A 369 7.78 -3.44 -41.08
CA THR A 369 7.61 -4.73 -41.78
C THR A 369 8.71 -5.71 -41.38
N TRP A 370 9.94 -5.21 -41.36
CA TRP A 370 11.12 -5.99 -41.02
C TRP A 370 11.17 -6.45 -39.55
N LEU A 371 10.79 -5.62 -38.58
CA LEU A 371 11.06 -5.86 -37.15
C LEU A 371 9.83 -6.25 -36.31
N CYS A 372 8.61 -5.91 -36.75
CA CYS A 372 7.42 -6.13 -35.94
C CYS A 372 6.74 -7.47 -36.22
N GLU A 373 6.07 -8.05 -35.20
CA GLU A 373 5.37 -9.33 -35.36
C GLU A 373 4.03 -9.19 -36.09
N HIS A 374 3.32 -8.07 -35.90
CA HIS A 374 2.01 -7.84 -36.51
C HIS A 374 2.07 -7.69 -38.05
N THR A 375 3.26 -7.44 -38.61
CA THR A 375 3.54 -7.35 -40.05
C THR A 375 4.21 -8.61 -40.61
N LYS A 376 4.30 -9.70 -39.83
CA LYS A 376 4.97 -10.94 -40.23
C LYS A 376 4.46 -11.49 -41.57
N ILE A 377 3.15 -11.45 -41.81
CA ILE A 377 2.56 -11.90 -43.09
C ILE A 377 3.13 -11.08 -44.25
N LEU A 378 3.23 -9.76 -44.11
CA LEU A 378 3.80 -8.89 -45.14
C LEU A 378 5.30 -9.16 -45.34
N ARG A 379 6.03 -9.42 -44.26
CA ARG A 379 7.45 -9.79 -44.27
C ARG A 379 7.72 -11.08 -45.05
N GLU A 380 6.83 -12.07 -44.94
CA GLU A 380 6.97 -13.37 -45.61
C GLU A 380 6.48 -13.36 -47.07
N THR A 381 5.59 -12.44 -47.44
CA THR A 381 4.91 -12.44 -48.76
C THR A 381 5.42 -11.39 -49.75
N THR A 382 6.22 -10.42 -49.29
CA THR A 382 6.74 -9.33 -50.14
C THR A 382 8.23 -9.12 -49.93
N ASP A 383 8.91 -8.56 -50.93
CA ASP A 383 10.36 -8.34 -50.92
C ASP A 383 10.75 -6.86 -51.06
N ASP A 384 9.81 -5.97 -51.36
CA ASP A 384 10.09 -4.54 -51.60
C ASP A 384 10.74 -3.85 -50.39
N TRP A 385 10.37 -4.27 -49.17
CA TRP A 385 10.97 -3.78 -47.93
C TRP A 385 12.41 -4.30 -47.76
N LEU A 386 12.70 -5.51 -48.24
CA LEU A 386 13.99 -6.19 -48.04
C LEU A 386 15.11 -5.51 -48.80
N ASP A 387 14.85 -5.06 -50.04
CA ASP A 387 15.85 -4.33 -50.83
C ASP A 387 16.25 -3.00 -50.17
N VAL A 388 15.29 -2.30 -49.55
CA VAL A 388 15.57 -1.07 -48.80
C VAL A 388 16.43 -1.34 -47.57
N ILE A 389 16.15 -2.43 -46.84
CA ILE A 389 16.96 -2.85 -45.70
C ILE A 389 18.36 -3.28 -46.13
N CYS A 390 18.49 -4.10 -47.18
CA CYS A 390 19.79 -4.49 -47.73
C CYS A 390 20.63 -3.26 -48.10
N ASN A 391 20.04 -2.27 -48.78
CA ASN A 391 20.73 -1.03 -49.10
C ASN A 391 21.18 -0.29 -47.83
N ALA A 392 20.32 -0.18 -46.81
CA ALA A 392 20.67 0.45 -45.55
C ALA A 392 21.84 -0.27 -44.82
N ILE A 393 21.91 -1.60 -44.89
CA ILE A 393 23.04 -2.40 -44.35
C ILE A 393 24.31 -2.11 -45.15
N THR A 394 24.25 -2.07 -46.48
CA THR A 394 25.39 -1.73 -47.33
C THR A 394 25.93 -0.34 -47.00
N VAL A 395 25.04 0.65 -46.85
CA VAL A 395 25.38 2.02 -46.45
C VAL A 395 26.02 2.06 -45.06
N PHE A 396 25.47 1.31 -44.10
CA PHE A 396 26.04 1.17 -42.75
C PHE A 396 27.47 0.58 -42.80
N LEU A 397 27.68 -0.49 -43.57
CA LEU A 397 28.99 -1.12 -43.70
C LEU A 397 30.01 -0.17 -44.35
N PHE A 398 29.63 0.48 -45.45
CA PHE A 398 30.47 1.40 -46.20
C PHE A 398 30.91 2.60 -45.35
N HIS A 399 29.96 3.30 -44.73
CA HIS A 399 30.28 4.46 -43.89
C HIS A 399 30.86 4.07 -42.53
N GLY A 400 30.54 2.89 -42.01
CA GLY A 400 31.05 2.42 -40.73
C GLY A 400 32.57 2.31 -40.73
N TYR A 401 33.16 1.88 -41.85
CA TYR A 401 34.61 1.89 -42.02
C TYR A 401 35.20 3.31 -41.89
N GLU A 402 34.69 4.27 -42.68
CA GLU A 402 35.19 5.64 -42.66
C GLU A 402 34.98 6.32 -41.30
N LYS A 403 33.81 6.13 -40.69
CA LYS A 403 33.47 6.72 -39.39
C LYS A 403 34.32 6.14 -38.26
N THR A 404 34.73 4.88 -38.35
CA THR A 404 35.55 4.23 -37.34
C THR A 404 37.04 4.62 -37.45
N LEU A 405 37.55 4.73 -38.69
CA LEU A 405 38.97 4.98 -38.96
C LEU A 405 39.32 6.48 -39.05
N GLY A 406 38.33 7.33 -39.31
CA GLY A 406 38.49 8.79 -39.38
C GLY A 406 39.48 9.19 -40.47
N SER A 407 40.46 10.02 -40.12
CA SER A 407 41.49 10.51 -41.05
C SER A 407 42.41 9.43 -41.63
N LYS A 408 42.44 8.24 -41.02
CA LYS A 408 43.26 7.11 -41.51
C LYS A 408 42.53 6.29 -42.58
N ALA A 409 41.23 6.51 -42.78
CA ALA A 409 40.44 5.71 -43.70
C ALA A 409 40.90 5.91 -45.15
N ILE A 410 41.05 4.79 -45.88
CA ILE A 410 41.21 4.80 -47.33
C ILE A 410 39.83 5.06 -47.95
N LYS A 411 39.75 5.94 -48.94
CA LYS A 411 38.49 6.23 -49.63
C LYS A 411 38.09 5.05 -50.50
N PHE A 412 36.96 4.43 -50.15
CA PHE A 412 36.35 3.38 -50.96
C PHE A 412 35.69 3.98 -52.19
N GLY A 413 35.78 3.25 -53.30
CA GLY A 413 35.09 3.58 -54.54
C GLY A 413 33.86 2.71 -54.77
N ASP A 414 33.30 2.83 -55.98
CA ASP A 414 32.11 2.08 -56.40
C ASP A 414 32.33 0.56 -56.42
N ALA A 415 33.57 0.11 -56.64
CA ALA A 415 33.90 -1.31 -56.70
C ALA A 415 33.73 -1.98 -55.33
N GLU A 416 34.24 -1.35 -54.26
CA GLU A 416 34.05 -1.83 -52.89
C GLU A 416 32.58 -1.79 -52.49
N TYR A 417 31.87 -0.70 -52.82
CA TYR A 417 30.45 -0.58 -52.52
C TYR A 417 29.62 -1.71 -53.17
N ARG A 418 29.86 -1.99 -54.46
CA ARG A 418 29.19 -3.09 -55.18
C ARG A 418 29.53 -4.46 -54.60
N GLN A 419 30.76 -4.67 -54.14
CA GLN A 419 31.16 -5.92 -53.50
C GLN A 419 30.47 -6.10 -52.14
N MET A 420 30.43 -5.05 -51.32
CA MET A 420 29.68 -5.05 -50.06
C MET A 420 28.20 -5.34 -50.31
N GLN A 421 27.60 -4.68 -51.30
CA GLN A 421 26.21 -4.89 -51.70
C GLN A 421 25.96 -6.34 -52.09
N LYS A 422 26.86 -6.94 -52.89
CA LYS A 422 26.76 -8.35 -53.30
C LYS A 422 26.68 -9.30 -52.09
N ILE A 423 27.51 -9.09 -51.08
CA ILE A 423 27.52 -9.93 -49.87
C ILE A 423 26.27 -9.67 -49.02
N VAL A 424 25.81 -8.42 -48.90
CA VAL A 424 24.55 -8.14 -48.20
C VAL A 424 23.38 -8.86 -48.89
N LEU A 425 23.33 -8.84 -50.22
CA LEU A 425 22.26 -9.49 -51.00
C LEU A 425 22.32 -11.02 -50.90
N SER A 426 23.49 -11.64 -50.69
CA SER A 426 23.58 -13.09 -50.42
C SER A 426 23.02 -13.48 -49.06
N ASN A 427 22.77 -12.52 -48.16
CA ASN A 427 22.22 -12.75 -46.83
C ASN A 427 20.71 -12.42 -46.70
N LYS A 428 20.01 -12.24 -47.83
CA LYS A 428 18.57 -11.88 -47.86
C LYS A 428 17.70 -12.78 -46.99
N GLU A 429 17.90 -14.09 -47.07
CA GLU A 429 17.10 -15.06 -46.31
C GLU A 429 17.30 -14.95 -44.80
N ALA A 430 18.50 -14.60 -44.34
CA ALA A 430 18.78 -14.39 -42.93
C ALA A 430 18.18 -13.07 -42.38
N LEU A 431 17.80 -12.15 -43.26
CA LEU A 431 17.17 -10.87 -42.93
C LEU A 431 15.63 -10.93 -42.95
N ARG A 432 15.03 -11.99 -43.51
CA ARG A 432 13.58 -12.26 -43.40
C ARG A 432 13.22 -12.61 -41.95
#